data_AF-A0A662G1N4-F1
#
_entry.id   AF-A0A662G1N4-F1
#
_cell.length_a   1.000
_cell.length_b   1.000
_cell.length_c   1.000
_cell.angle_alpha   90.00
_cell.angle_beta   90.00
_cell.angle_gamma   90.00
#
_symmetry.space_group_name_H-M   'P 1'
#
loop_
_entity.id
_entity.type
_entity.pdbx_description
1 polymer ?
#
loop_
_entity_poly.entity_id
_entity_poly.type
_entity_poly.pdbx_seq_one_letter_code
_entity_poly.pdbx_strand_id
1 'polypeptide(L)'
;MPEFKVVVSDPKTGKAQQVEVKGSRAEALIGLKIGDVFDGSVIGLPGKKLMVTGGSGRSGEPMRPDLPGGAKRRLLLSRPPGYHPPKRGMRKRKLVRGNTITEDIV
;
A
#
# COMPACT_ATOMS: atom_id res chain seq x y z
N MET A 1 8.75 4.04 16.60
CA MET A 1 8.80 4.94 15.42
C MET A 1 8.41 4.13 14.20
N PRO A 2 7.55 4.67 13.31
CA PRO A 2 7.20 3.99 12.08
C PRO A 2 8.44 3.87 11.18
N GLU A 3 8.65 2.69 10.63
CA GLU A 3 9.66 2.37 9.63
C GLU A 3 8.93 1.72 8.46
N PHE A 4 9.05 2.33 7.28
CA PHE A 4 8.39 1.84 6.07
C PHE A 4 9.42 1.47 5.01
N LYS A 5 9.19 0.35 4.33
CA LYS A 5 9.92 -0.02 3.13
C LYS A 5 9.11 0.42 1.92
N VAL A 6 9.51 1.54 1.32
CA VAL A 6 8.81 2.10 0.16
C VAL A 6 9.44 1.54 -1.11
N VAL A 7 8.64 0.87 -1.93
CA VAL A 7 9.06 0.43 -3.26
C VAL A 7 8.60 1.48 -4.28
N VAL A 8 9.57 2.19 -4.85
CA VAL A 8 9.33 3.20 -5.89
C VAL A 8 9.54 2.55 -7.24
N SER A 9 8.47 2.45 -8.02
CA SER A 9 8.52 1.94 -9.40
C SER A 9 8.46 3.07 -10.40
N ASP A 10 9.41 3.11 -11.33
CA ASP A 10 9.40 4.02 -12.46
C ASP A 10 8.83 3.30 -13.70
N PRO A 11 7.62 3.68 -14.17
CA PRO A 11 6.98 3.02 -15.30
C PRO A 11 7.70 3.27 -16.63
N LYS A 12 8.53 4.32 -16.76
CA LYS A 12 9.25 4.62 -18.00
C LYS A 12 10.45 3.70 -18.19
N THR A 13 11.14 3.39 -17.10
CA THR A 13 12.35 2.56 -17.12
C THR A 13 12.07 1.10 -16.73
N GLY A 14 10.90 0.81 -16.17
CA GLY A 14 10.55 -0.52 -15.65
C GLY A 14 11.35 -0.90 -14.40
N LYS A 15 12.09 0.03 -13.80
CA LYS A 15 12.92 -0.23 -12.62
C LYS A 15 12.15 0.04 -11.34
N ALA A 16 12.34 -0.84 -10.36
CA ALA A 16 11.87 -0.63 -8.99
C ALA A 16 13.07 -0.44 -8.06
N GLN A 17 12.99 0.54 -7.17
CA GLN A 17 13.99 0.80 -6.14
C GLN A 17 13.31 0.76 -4.77
N GLN A 18 13.95 0.11 -3.80
CA GLN A 18 13.49 0.09 -2.43
C GLN A 18 14.19 1.19 -1.64
N VAL A 19 13.41 1.99 -0.90
CA VAL A 19 13.89 3.07 -0.03
C VAL A 19 13.35 2.83 1.37
N GLU A 20 14.24 2.82 2.36
CA GLU A 20 13.83 2.79 3.76
C GLU A 20 13.54 4.20 4.27
N VAL A 21 12.35 4.39 4.81
CA VAL A 21 11.89 5.67 5.34
C VAL A 21 11.65 5.51 6.84
N LYS A 22 12.31 6.33 7.65
CA LYS A 22 12.28 6.26 9.12
C LYS A 22 11.94 7.62 9.73
N GLY A 23 11.33 7.61 10.91
CA GLY A 23 11.07 8.81 11.71
C GLY A 23 10.05 9.76 11.08
N SER A 24 10.34 11.06 11.08
CA SER A 24 9.41 12.12 10.64
C SER A 24 8.94 11.98 9.19
N ARG A 25 9.78 11.43 8.31
CA ARG A 25 9.41 11.16 6.91
C ARG A 25 8.38 10.04 6.78
N ALA A 26 8.41 9.06 7.70
CA ALA A 26 7.44 7.98 7.74
C ALA A 26 6.09 8.48 8.28
N GLU A 27 6.10 9.36 9.27
CA GLU A 27 4.88 9.99 9.80
C GLU A 27 4.12 10.80 8.73
N ALA A 28 4.84 11.47 7.84
CA ALA A 28 4.24 12.20 6.72
C ALA A 28 3.47 11.31 5.71
N LEU A 29 3.73 10.00 5.69
CA LEU A 29 3.02 9.05 4.83
C LEU A 29 1.75 8.50 5.49
N ILE A 30 1.63 8.61 6.82
CA ILE A 30 0.46 8.12 7.55
C ILE A 30 -0.75 9.01 7.23
N GLY A 31 -1.90 8.39 7.00
CA GLY A 31 -3.14 9.10 6.64
C GLY A 31 -3.34 9.31 5.15
N LEU A 32 -2.30 9.12 4.31
CA LEU A 32 -2.48 9.08 2.86
C LEU A 32 -3.29 7.87 2.44
N LYS A 33 -4.02 7.99 1.33
CA LYS A 33 -4.82 6.91 0.74
C LYS A 33 -4.17 6.39 -0.55
N ILE A 34 -4.51 5.16 -0.90
CA ILE A 34 -4.23 4.64 -2.24
C ILE A 34 -4.88 5.55 -3.29
N GLY A 35 -4.09 6.01 -4.25
CA GLY A 35 -4.47 6.99 -5.27
C GLY A 35 -4.00 8.41 -4.97
N ASP A 36 -3.59 8.71 -3.73
CA ASP A 36 -3.09 10.04 -3.39
C ASP A 36 -1.69 10.27 -3.96
N VAL A 37 -1.44 11.51 -4.36
CA VAL A 37 -0.17 11.97 -4.92
C VAL A 37 0.55 12.83 -3.89
N PHE A 38 1.80 12.51 -3.60
CA PHE A 38 2.65 13.25 -2.67
C PHE A 38 3.99 13.61 -3.31
N ASP A 39 4.70 14.54 -2.68
CA ASP A 39 6.02 14.97 -3.13
C ASP A 39 7.09 13.93 -2.76
N GLY A 40 7.86 13.47 -3.74
CA GLY A 40 8.94 12.50 -3.56
C GLY A 40 10.06 13.02 -2.66
N SER A 41 10.14 14.32 -2.40
CA SER A 41 11.05 14.91 -1.41
C SER A 41 10.92 14.27 -0.03
N VAL A 42 9.71 13.80 0.35
CA VAL A 42 9.46 13.10 1.62
C VAL A 42 10.28 11.80 1.74
N ILE A 43 10.57 11.14 0.61
CA ILE A 43 11.33 9.89 0.57
C ILE A 43 12.72 10.04 -0.07
N GLY A 44 13.22 11.27 -0.19
CA GLY A 44 14.56 11.54 -0.76
C GLY A 44 14.63 11.54 -2.29
N LEU A 45 13.49 11.69 -2.98
CA LEU A 45 13.39 11.83 -4.43
C LEU A 45 12.84 13.22 -4.81
N PRO A 46 13.63 14.30 -4.62
CA PRO A 46 13.18 15.65 -4.90
C PRO A 46 12.82 15.85 -6.38
N GLY A 47 11.80 16.66 -6.65
CA GLY A 47 11.37 17.01 -8.00
C GLY A 47 10.51 15.96 -8.70
N LYS A 48 10.14 14.86 -8.02
CA LYS A 48 9.20 13.85 -8.54
C LYS A 48 7.93 13.82 -7.71
N LYS A 49 6.78 13.68 -8.37
CA LYS A 49 5.51 13.36 -7.73
C LYS A 49 5.31 11.86 -7.74
N LEU A 50 4.94 11.31 -6.59
CA LEU A 50 4.72 9.87 -6.42
C LEU A 50 3.27 9.62 -6.04
N MET A 51 2.73 8.51 -6.52
CA MET A 51 1.36 8.08 -6.23
C MET A 51 1.40 6.83 -5.37
N VAL A 52 0.59 6.78 -4.32
CA VAL A 52 0.41 5.57 -3.51
C VAL A 52 -0.42 4.57 -4.33
N THR A 53 0.18 3.45 -4.74
CA THR A 53 -0.51 2.42 -5.52
C THR A 53 -1.05 1.28 -4.66
N GLY A 54 -0.47 1.06 -3.49
CA GLY A 54 -0.84 -0.02 -2.59
C GLY A 54 0.12 -0.14 -1.41
N GLY A 55 -0.04 -1.23 -0.66
CA GLY A 55 0.81 -1.55 0.48
C GLY A 55 0.43 -2.90 1.09
N SER A 56 1.27 -3.37 2.01
CA SER A 56 1.08 -4.62 2.74
C SER A 56 1.06 -4.34 4.24
N GLY A 57 0.10 -4.94 4.95
CA GLY A 57 0.09 -4.90 6.40
C GLY A 57 1.10 -5.89 7.00
N ARG A 58 1.39 -5.74 8.29
CA ARG A 58 2.28 -6.63 9.06
C ARG A 58 1.96 -8.13 8.97
N SER A 59 0.70 -8.52 8.76
CA SER A 59 0.30 -9.93 8.62
C SER A 59 0.29 -10.39 7.16
N GLY A 60 0.85 -9.61 6.23
CA GLY A 60 0.81 -9.87 4.79
C GLY A 60 -0.55 -9.58 4.15
N GLU A 61 -1.45 -8.88 4.85
CA GLU A 61 -2.72 -8.48 4.27
C GLU A 61 -2.52 -7.37 3.23
N PRO A 62 -3.01 -7.55 1.99
CA PRO A 62 -2.91 -6.49 0.99
C PRO A 62 -3.91 -5.39 1.30
N MET A 63 -3.50 -4.15 1.04
CA MET A 63 -4.42 -3.02 1.04
C MET A 63 -5.34 -3.06 -0.18
N ARG A 64 -6.58 -2.61 0.01
CA ARG A 64 -7.58 -2.56 -1.05
C ARG A 64 -8.08 -1.12 -1.24
N PRO A 65 -8.00 -0.56 -2.46
CA PRO A 65 -8.39 0.83 -2.72
C PRO A 65 -9.89 1.10 -2.44
N ASP A 66 -10.75 0.11 -2.71
CA ASP A 66 -12.21 0.21 -2.55
C ASP A 66 -12.66 0.33 -1.08
N LEU A 67 -11.81 -0.08 -0.12
CA LEU A 67 -12.21 -0.18 1.28
C LEU A 67 -11.70 1.05 2.05
N PRO A 68 -12.57 1.94 2.54
CA PRO A 68 -12.14 3.13 3.26
C PRO A 68 -11.58 2.79 4.65
N GLY A 69 -10.60 3.60 5.07
CA GLY A 69 -9.99 3.55 6.40
C GLY A 69 -8.75 2.65 6.48
N GLY A 70 -8.20 2.52 7.69
CA GLY A 70 -6.99 1.74 7.95
C GLY A 70 -7.22 0.37 8.61
N ALA A 71 -8.48 0.00 8.86
CA ALA A 71 -8.81 -1.20 9.64
C ALA A 71 -8.65 -2.50 8.84
N LYS A 72 -8.32 -3.59 9.54
CA LYS A 72 -8.34 -4.95 8.98
C LYS A 72 -9.79 -5.46 8.92
N ARG A 73 -10.19 -6.03 7.78
CA ARG A 73 -11.53 -6.62 7.60
C ARG A 73 -11.45 -7.96 6.88
N ARG A 74 -12.32 -8.89 7.23
CA ARG A 74 -12.48 -10.16 6.51
C ARG A 74 -13.61 -10.02 5.49
N LEU A 75 -13.27 -10.00 4.20
CA LEU A 75 -14.23 -9.87 3.11
C LEU A 75 -14.32 -11.16 2.29
N LEU A 76 -15.50 -11.45 1.76
CA LEU A 76 -15.71 -12.56 0.82
C LEU A 76 -15.28 -12.12 -0.57
N LEU A 77 -14.06 -12.48 -0.97
CA LEU A 77 -13.47 -12.07 -2.24
C LEU A 77 -13.71 -13.12 -3.32
N SER A 78 -13.97 -12.64 -4.53
CA SER A 78 -14.08 -13.44 -5.75
C SER A 78 -13.00 -13.09 -6.78
N ARG A 79 -12.29 -11.97 -6.61
CA ARG A 79 -11.35 -11.38 -7.57
C ARG A 79 -10.21 -10.63 -6.86
N PRO A 80 -9.09 -10.38 -7.55
CA PRO A 80 -8.04 -9.47 -7.07
C PRO A 80 -8.57 -8.04 -6.85
N PRO A 81 -7.88 -7.20 -6.05
CA PRO A 81 -6.71 -7.50 -5.22
C PRO A 81 -7.08 -8.28 -3.94
N GLY A 82 -6.15 -9.13 -3.48
CA GLY A 82 -6.26 -9.92 -2.24
C GLY A 82 -6.75 -11.37 -2.38
N TYR A 83 -7.28 -11.76 -3.54
CA TYR A 83 -7.59 -13.16 -3.83
C TYR A 83 -7.50 -13.47 -5.32
N HIS A 84 -6.65 -14.43 -5.69
CA HIS A 84 -6.61 -14.99 -7.03
C HIS A 84 -7.35 -16.35 -7.00
N PRO A 85 -8.59 -16.44 -7.51
CA PRO A 85 -9.36 -17.68 -7.47
C PRO A 85 -8.73 -18.72 -8.42
N PRO A 86 -8.51 -19.97 -7.97
CA PRO A 86 -7.93 -21.01 -8.82
C PRO A 86 -8.95 -21.55 -9.85
N LYS A 87 -10.25 -21.35 -9.62
CA LYS A 87 -11.34 -21.74 -10.51
C LYS A 87 -12.39 -20.65 -10.58
N ARG A 88 -13.05 -20.52 -11.74
CA ARG A 88 -14.16 -19.57 -11.95
C ARG A 88 -15.28 -19.87 -10.95
N GLY A 89 -15.84 -18.81 -10.36
CA GLY A 89 -16.93 -18.92 -9.38
C GLY A 89 -16.50 -19.17 -7.93
N MET A 90 -15.22 -19.45 -7.67
CA MET A 90 -14.74 -19.61 -6.29
C MET A 90 -14.69 -18.26 -5.56
N ARG A 91 -15.16 -18.27 -4.31
CA ARG A 91 -15.08 -17.15 -3.40
C ARG A 91 -14.45 -17.61 -2.10
N LYS A 92 -13.56 -16.80 -1.52
CA LYS A 92 -12.93 -17.12 -0.23
C LYS A 92 -12.96 -15.89 0.67
N ARG A 93 -13.28 -16.12 1.95
CA ARG A 93 -13.16 -15.07 2.97
C ARG A 93 -11.67 -14.84 3.25
N LYS A 94 -11.18 -13.64 2.93
CA LYS A 94 -9.78 -13.24 3.06
C LYS A 94 -9.68 -12.01 3.94
N LEU A 95 -8.59 -11.92 4.71
CA LEU A 95 -8.23 -10.74 5.47
C LEU A 95 -7.61 -9.72 4.52
N VAL A 96 -8.14 -8.50 4.53
CA VAL A 96 -7.64 -7.38 3.75
C VAL A 96 -7.57 -6.14 4.64
N ARG A 97 -6.77 -5.16 4.22
CA ARG A 97 -6.70 -3.85 4.86
C ARG A 97 -7.38 -2.79 3.99
N GLY A 98 -7.87 -1.73 4.63
CA GLY A 98 -8.40 -0.59 3.90
C GLY A 98 -7.32 0.20 3.16
N ASN A 99 -7.75 1.29 2.53
CA ASN A 99 -6.95 2.10 1.61
C ASN A 99 -6.09 3.16 2.28
N THR A 100 -6.23 3.38 3.60
CA THR A 100 -5.51 4.43 4.32
C THR A 100 -4.25 3.87 4.97
N ILE A 101 -3.13 4.58 4.84
CA ILE A 101 -1.85 4.19 5.44
C ILE A 101 -1.88 4.43 6.95
N THR A 102 -1.45 3.42 7.71
CA THR A 102 -1.38 3.39 9.18
C THR A 102 -0.06 2.80 9.63
N GLU A 103 0.30 2.97 10.90
CA GLU A 103 1.53 2.47 11.51
C GLU A 103 1.78 0.95 11.40
N ASP A 104 0.73 0.14 11.22
CA ASP A 104 0.85 -1.32 11.07
C ASP A 104 1.32 -1.79 9.67
N ILE A 105 1.54 -0.87 8.73
CA ILE A 105 1.98 -1.19 7.36
C ILE A 105 3.50 -1.40 7.35
N VAL A 106 3.97 -2.30 6.47
CA VAL A 106 5.40 -2.64 6.31
C VAL A 106 5.82 -2.48 4.86
#